data_AF-A0A497TC26-F1
#
_entry.id   AF-A0A497TC26-F1
#
_cell.length_a   1.000
_cell.length_b   1.000
_cell.length_c   1.000
_cell.angle_alpha   90.00
_cell.angle_beta   90.00
_cell.angle_gamma   90.00
#
_symmetry.space_group_name_H-M   'P 1'
#
loop_
_entity.id
_entity.type
_entity.pdbx_description
1 polymer ?
#
loop_
_entity_poly.entity_id
_entity_poly.type
_entity_poly.pdbx_seq_one_letter_code
_entity_poly.pdbx_strand_id
1 'polypeptide(L)' 'MISIKAEGNRIAVEINKCRLVIFDLPEKVTLEEVEKEMKNMERKGFMCAADITSRKVVCGVCG' A
#
# COMPACT_ATOMS: atom_id res chain seq x y z
N MET A 1 18.28 -2.29 9.13
CA MET A 1 17.76 -3.67 9.07
C MET A 1 16.58 -3.69 8.10
N ILE A 2 16.50 -4.67 7.20
CA ILE A 2 15.40 -4.84 6.23
C ILE A 2 14.72 -6.17 6.56
N SER A 3 13.42 -6.16 6.83
CA SER A 3 12.59 -7.35 7.00
C SER A 3 11.53 -7.38 5.91
N ILE A 4 11.35 -8.53 5.26
CA ILE A 4 10.37 -8.72 4.20
C ILE A 4 9.52 -9.93 4.57
N LYS A 5 8.20 -9.75 4.62
CA LYS A 5 7.23 -10.81 4.85
C LYS A 5 6.20 -10.80 3.73
N ALA A 6 6.00 -11.95 3.09
CA ALA A 6 4.96 -12.14 2.08
C ALA A 6 3.85 -13.04 2.64
N GLU A 7 2.60 -12.60 2.53
CA GLU A 7 1.41 -13.35 2.94
C GLU A 7 0.33 -13.20 1.87
N GLY A 8 0.12 -14.26 1.07
CA GLY A 8 -0.83 -14.25 -0.04
C GLY A 8 -0.48 -13.21 -1.10
N ASN A 9 -1.40 -12.29 -1.37
CA ASN A 9 -1.25 -11.18 -2.31
C ASN A 9 -0.69 -9.89 -1.68
N ARG A 10 -0.02 -10.00 -0.51
CA ARG A 10 0.52 -8.85 0.21
C ARG A 10 1.99 -9.05 0.56
N ILE A 11 2.77 -7.99 0.40
CA ILE A 11 4.17 -7.95 0.77
C ILE A 11 4.36 -6.82 1.78
N ALA A 12 4.70 -7.17 3.02
CA ALA A 12 5.09 -6.22 4.05
C ALA A 12 6.61 -6.09 4.08
N VAL A 13 7.10 -4.85 4.06
CA VAL A 13 8.51 -4.51 4.07
C VAL A 13 8.76 -3.55 5.23
N GLU A 14 9.66 -3.90 6.13
CA GLU A 14 10.04 -3.06 7.26
C GLU A 14 11.51 -2.66 7.12
N ILE A 15 11.76 -1.35 7.02
CA ILE A 15 13.09 -0.78 6.78
C ILE A 15 13.24 0.43 7.69
N ASN A 16 14.18 0.38 8.64
CA ASN A 16 14.57 1.52 9.48
C ASN A 16 13.39 2.36 9.99
N LYS A 17 12.56 1.76 10.86
CA LYS A 17 11.32 2.33 11.43
C LYS A 17 10.22 2.72 10.42
N CYS A 18 10.46 2.55 9.12
CA CYS A 18 9.40 2.59 8.12
C CYS A 18 8.79 1.21 7.92
N ARG A 19 7.48 1.16 7.79
CA ARG A 19 6.73 -0.03 7.38
C ARG A 19 5.97 0.29 6.10
N LEU A 20 6.20 -0.53 5.08
CA LEU A 20 5.54 -0.48 3.78
C LEU A 20 4.75 -1.77 3.56
N VAL A 21 3.63 -1.68 2.87
CA VAL A 21 2.79 -2.81 2.46
C VAL A 21 2.42 -2.63 1.00
N ILE A 22 2.70 -3.64 0.20
CA ILE A 22 2.35 -3.73 -1.22
C ILE A 22 1.23 -4.74 -1.35
N PHE A 23 0.18 -4.42 -2.10
CA PHE A 23 -0.93 -5.33 -2.35
C PHE A 23 -1.57 -5.09 -3.72
N ASP A 24 -2.21 -6.14 -4.25
CA ASP A 24 -2.90 -6.09 -5.54
C ASP A 24 -4.29 -5.46 -5.43
N LEU A 25 -4.66 -4.72 -6.47
CA LEU A 25 -6.00 -4.15 -6.65
C LEU A 25 -6.99 -5.19 -7.20
N PRO A 26 -8.26 -5.18 -6.78
CA PRO A 26 -9.32 -6.03 -7.33
C PRO A 26 -9.54 -5.80 -8.83
N GLU A 27 -10.07 -6.80 -9.56
CA GLU A 27 -10.29 -6.69 -11.02
C GLU A 27 -11.33 -5.65 -11.41
N LYS A 28 -12.25 -5.31 -10.51
CA LYS A 28 -13.38 -4.43 -10.75
C LYS A 28 -13.29 -3.11 -9.99
N VAL A 29 -12.13 -2.78 -9.44
CA VAL A 29 -11.98 -1.54 -8.67
C VAL A 29 -11.88 -0.33 -9.61
N THR A 30 -12.59 0.72 -9.29
CA THR A 30 -12.54 1.99 -10.02
C THR A 30 -11.45 2.90 -9.46
N LEU A 31 -10.98 3.86 -10.29
CA LEU A 31 -10.01 4.86 -9.84
C LEU A 31 -10.52 5.66 -8.63
N GLU A 32 -11.81 6.01 -8.62
CA GLU A 32 -12.44 6.77 -7.53
C GLU A 32 -12.42 6.01 -6.20
N GLU A 33 -12.68 4.69 -6.22
CA GLU A 33 -12.59 3.85 -5.03
C GLU A 33 -11.17 3.76 -4.49
N VAL A 34 -10.18 3.60 -5.39
CA VAL A 34 -8.75 3.58 -5.02
C VAL A 34 -8.35 4.92 -4.39
N GLU A 35 -8.68 6.04 -5.02
CA GLU A 35 -8.36 7.38 -4.50
C GLU A 35 -9.02 7.65 -3.15
N LYS A 36 -10.29 7.25 -2.99
CA LYS A 36 -11.02 7.41 -1.73
C LYS A 36 -10.36 6.63 -0.60
N GLU A 37 -9.95 5.39 -0.87
CA GLU A 37 -9.29 4.55 0.13
C GLU A 37 -7.88 5.04 0.45
N MET A 38 -7.12 5.49 -0.54
CA MET A 38 -5.82 6.14 -0.33
C MET A 38 -5.94 7.37 0.57
N LYS A 39 -6.91 8.27 0.30
CA LYS A 39 -7.17 9.45 1.16
C LYS A 39 -7.59 9.07 2.58
N ASN A 40 -8.26 7.94 2.78
CA ASN A 40 -8.58 7.43 4.11
C ASN A 40 -7.32 6.95 4.85
N MET A 41 -6.38 6.31 4.16
CA MET A 41 -5.11 5.86 4.71
C MET A 41 -4.18 7.05 5.03
N GLU A 42 -4.16 8.07 4.18
CA GLU A 42 -3.45 9.34 4.42
C GLU A 42 -3.91 10.05 5.69
N ARG A 43 -5.23 10.08 5.92
CA ARG A 43 -5.78 10.62 7.19
C ARG A 43 -5.38 9.81 8.43
N LYS A 44 -4.99 8.55 8.27
CA LYS A 44 -4.46 7.69 9.34
C LYS A 44 -2.93 7.79 9.48
N GLY A 45 -2.27 8.66 8.70
CA GLY A 45 -0.82 8.89 8.75
C GLY A 45 0.00 8.02 7.80
N PHE A 46 -0.63 7.27 6.90
CA PHE A 46 0.09 6.48 5.89
C PHE A 46 0.27 7.28 4.60
N MET A 47 1.41 7.16 3.92
CA MET A 47 1.57 7.62 2.54
C MET A 47 1.30 6.45 1.60
N CYS A 48 0.41 6.64 0.64
CA CYS A 48 0.07 5.61 -0.35
C CYS A 48 0.37 6.08 -1.78
N ALA A 49 0.74 5.14 -2.63
CA ALA A 49 0.88 5.30 -4.07
C ALA A 49 0.22 4.11 -4.77
N ALA A 50 -0.52 4.35 -5.84
CA ALA A 50 -1.17 3.32 -6.63
C ALA A 50 -0.71 3.42 -8.09
N ASP A 51 -0.47 2.27 -8.72
CA ASP A 51 -0.36 2.15 -10.16
C ASP A 51 -1.47 1.23 -10.67
N ILE A 52 -2.45 1.83 -11.35
CA ILE A 52 -3.61 1.11 -11.91
C ILE A 52 -3.19 0.21 -13.06
N THR A 53 -2.12 0.54 -13.79
CA THR A 53 -1.63 -0.25 -14.93
C THR A 53 -1.09 -1.60 -14.46
N SER A 54 -0.23 -1.59 -13.43
CA SER A 54 0.25 -2.82 -12.80
C SER A 54 -0.68 -3.39 -11.73
N ARG A 55 -1.79 -2.68 -11.44
CA ARG A 55 -2.80 -3.04 -10.44
C ARG A 55 -2.21 -3.24 -9.04
N LYS A 56 -1.27 -2.40 -8.65
CA LYS A 56 -0.60 -2.46 -7.35
C LYS A 56 -0.79 -1.18 -6.56
N VAL A 57 -0.95 -1.33 -5.25
CA VAL A 57 -0.90 -0.23 -4.29
C VAL A 57 0.23 -0.49 -3.33
N VAL A 58 0.96 0.57 -3.01
CA VAL A 58 1.98 0.61 -1.98
C VAL A 58 1.52 1.62 -0.94
N CYS A 59 1.41 1.21 0.32
CA CYS A 59 1.15 2.11 1.44
C CYS A 59 2.24 1.97 2.49
N GLY A 60 2.75 3.05 3.04
CA GLY A 60 3.75 3.00 4.10
C GLY A 60 3.67 4.14 5.10
N VAL A 61 4.33 3.98 6.23
CA VAL A 61 4.45 4.97 7.29
C VAL A 61 5.86 4.91 7.86
N CYS A 62 6.40 6.06 8.27
CA CYS A 62 7.71 6.17 8.92
C CYS A 62 7.55 6.87 10.27
N GLY A 63 8.33 6.45 11.27
CA GLY A 63 8.39 7.05 12.61
C GLY A 63 9.77 6.89 13.25
#